data_AF-A0A132AG64-F1
#
_entry.id   AF-A0A132AG64-F1
#
_cell.length_a   1.000
_cell.length_b   1.000
_cell.length_c   1.000
_cell.angle_alpha   90.00
_cell.angle_beta   90.00
_cell.angle_gamma   90.00
#
_symmetry.space_group_name_H-M   'P 1'
#
loop_
_entity.id
_entity.type
_entity.pdbx_description
1 polymer ?
#
loop_
_entity_poly.entity_id
_entity_poly.type
_entity_poly.pdbx_seq_one_letter_code
_entity_poly.pdbx_strand_id
1 'polypeptide(L)'
;MLICQPLTLQRRLTVPAKKFYFSYKNKHLILICLAFISFTAMLAMAIIAPFFPTESAKKGMRESVNGLVFSVYAMVFMICSPIISLMIPIVGTKLTLILGIFIAGTSNILFGLLDRIDDLQTFTLFCFLVRTFEAIGGTAFSTATYTILMQEFPNNIGTAFIFTE
;
A
#
# COMPACT_ATOMS: atom_id res chain seq x y z
N MET A 1 -7.56 -48.95 4.45
CA MET A 1 -6.73 -48.76 5.67
C MET A 1 -5.86 -47.53 5.49
N LEU A 2 -5.97 -46.55 6.39
CA LEU A 2 -5.11 -45.36 6.60
C LEU A 2 -5.09 -44.29 5.48
N ILE A 3 -6.17 -43.52 5.34
CA ILE A 3 -6.30 -42.15 5.92
C ILE A 3 -5.66 -41.99 7.31
N CYS A 4 -4.57 -41.21 7.43
CA CYS A 4 -4.21 -40.37 8.60
C CYS A 4 -2.89 -39.60 8.38
N GLN A 5 -3.00 -38.35 7.89
CA GLN A 5 -2.34 -37.13 8.38
C GLN A 5 -0.81 -37.07 8.67
N PRO A 6 -0.17 -35.87 8.53
CA PRO A 6 -0.76 -34.60 8.99
C PRO A 6 -0.43 -33.35 8.12
N LEU A 7 -1.39 -32.55 7.63
CA LEU A 7 -2.20 -31.53 8.32
C LEU A 7 -1.60 -30.80 9.57
N THR A 8 -0.34 -31.02 9.93
CA THR A 8 0.29 -30.30 11.08
C THR A 8 1.07 -29.07 10.64
N LEU A 9 1.51 -28.98 9.39
CA LEU A 9 2.28 -27.82 8.92
C LEU A 9 1.39 -26.62 8.58
N GLN A 10 0.20 -26.82 8.02
CA GLN A 10 -0.79 -25.73 7.84
C GLN A 10 -1.33 -25.20 9.19
N ARG A 11 -1.25 -25.99 10.26
CA ARG A 11 -1.78 -25.61 11.59
C ARG A 11 -0.85 -24.69 12.39
N ARG A 12 0.42 -24.50 11.97
CA ARG A 12 1.37 -23.62 12.68
C ARG A 12 1.38 -22.16 12.19
N LEU A 13 0.78 -21.87 11.05
CA LEU A 13 0.54 -20.50 10.58
C LEU A 13 -0.90 -20.02 10.79
N THR A 14 -1.71 -20.75 11.57
CA THR A 14 -2.92 -20.15 12.15
C THR A 14 -2.48 -19.30 13.33
N VAL A 15 -1.81 -18.17 13.06
CA VAL A 15 -1.86 -17.05 13.99
C VAL A 15 -3.36 -16.88 14.28
N PRO A 16 -3.80 -16.94 15.54
CA PRO A 16 -5.21 -16.76 15.85
C PRO A 16 -5.56 -15.35 15.39
N ALA A 17 -6.06 -15.24 14.15
CA ALA A 17 -6.58 -14.00 13.62
C ALA A 17 -7.72 -13.68 14.57
N LYS A 18 -7.48 -12.72 15.46
CA LYS A 18 -8.51 -12.19 16.34
C LYS A 18 -9.59 -11.69 15.38
N LYS A 19 -10.62 -12.52 15.17
CA LYS A 19 -11.73 -12.24 14.26
C LYS A 19 -12.49 -11.10 14.88
N PHE A 20 -12.03 -9.88 14.62
CA PHE A 20 -12.73 -8.69 15.05
C PHE A 20 -13.83 -8.45 14.03
N TYR A 21 -14.95 -9.13 14.25
CA TYR A 21 -16.17 -8.92 13.47
C TYR A 21 -16.58 -7.45 13.64
N PHE A 22 -16.57 -6.69 12.55
CA PHE A 22 -17.17 -5.36 12.55
C PHE A 22 -18.66 -5.53 12.84
N SER A 23 -19.18 -4.75 13.79
CA SER A 23 -20.58 -4.82 14.20
C SER A 23 -21.49 -4.48 13.01
N TYR A 24 -22.34 -5.44 12.68
CA TYR A 24 -23.30 -5.50 11.56
C TYR A 24 -24.20 -4.25 11.48
N LYS A 25 -24.05 -3.46 10.40
CA LYS A 25 -25.14 -2.69 9.72
C LYS A 25 -24.71 -1.96 8.44
N ASN A 26 -23.41 -1.71 8.22
CA ASN A 26 -22.94 -0.83 7.14
C ASN A 26 -21.82 -1.43 6.24
N LYS A 27 -21.93 -2.69 5.81
CA LYS A 27 -20.92 -3.30 4.90
C LYS A 27 -20.71 -2.49 3.61
N HIS A 28 -21.79 -1.91 3.09
CA HIS A 28 -21.72 -1.00 1.95
C HIS A 28 -20.90 0.27 2.24
N LEU A 29 -20.97 0.84 3.45
CA LEU A 29 -20.14 2.01 3.79
C LEU A 29 -18.65 1.64 3.90
N ILE A 30 -18.33 0.45 4.41
CA ILE A 30 -16.94 -0.03 4.44
C ILE A 30 -16.41 -0.15 3.01
N LEU A 31 -17.20 -0.76 2.12
CA LEU A 31 -16.82 -0.90 0.71
C LEU A 31 -16.67 0.46 0.01
N ILE A 32 -17.60 1.39 0.23
CA ILE A 32 -17.49 2.76 -0.29
C ILE A 32 -16.24 3.47 0.25
N CYS A 33 -15.93 3.30 1.54
CA CYS A 33 -14.75 3.89 2.16
C CYS A 33 -13.45 3.31 1.58
N LEU A 34 -13.35 1.99 1.43
CA LEU A 34 -12.19 1.34 0.81
C LEU A 34 -12.04 1.73 -0.65
N ALA A 35 -13.14 1.79 -1.41
CA ALA A 35 -13.13 2.25 -2.80
C ALA A 35 -12.65 3.70 -2.90
N PHE A 36 -13.08 4.58 -2.00
CA PHE A 36 -12.63 5.98 -1.98
C PHE A 36 -11.13 6.10 -1.64
N ILE A 37 -10.63 5.28 -0.71
CA ILE A 37 -9.21 5.22 -0.36
C ILE A 37 -8.39 4.78 -1.59
N SER A 38 -8.75 3.66 -2.22
CA SER A 38 -8.06 3.16 -3.40
C SER A 38 -8.13 4.13 -4.58
N PHE A 39 -9.30 4.74 -4.83
CA PHE A 39 -9.47 5.76 -5.86
C PHE A 39 -8.50 6.94 -5.65
N THR A 40 -8.42 7.46 -4.43
CA THR A 40 -7.50 8.56 -4.10
C THR A 40 -6.03 8.14 -4.27
N ALA A 41 -5.68 6.91 -3.89
CA ALA A 41 -4.33 6.37 -4.08
C ALA A 41 -3.97 6.24 -5.56
N MET A 42 -4.90 5.80 -6.41
CA MET A 42 -4.67 5.70 -7.86
C MET A 42 -4.53 7.08 -8.52
N LEU A 43 -5.28 8.08 -8.06
CA LEU A 43 -5.09 9.46 -8.51
C LEU A 43 -3.69 10.00 -8.17
N ALA A 44 -3.22 9.75 -6.94
CA ALA A 44 -1.87 10.14 -6.53
C ALA A 44 -0.78 9.41 -7.35
N MET A 45 -0.98 8.13 -7.66
CA MET A 45 -0.08 7.37 -8.53
C MET A 45 -0.15 7.79 -10.00
N ALA A 46 -1.27 8.38 -10.46
CA ALA A 46 -1.41 8.81 -11.85
C ALA A 46 -0.73 10.16 -12.15
N ILE A 47 -0.84 11.14 -11.24
CA ILE A 47 -0.32 12.50 -11.45
C ILE A 47 1.22 12.55 -11.58
N ILE A 48 1.87 11.54 -11.02
CA ILE A 48 3.32 11.47 -10.85
C ILE A 48 4.07 11.24 -12.17
N ALA A 49 3.48 10.50 -13.10
CA ALA A 49 4.07 10.15 -14.38
C ALA A 49 4.23 11.35 -15.34
N PRO A 50 3.24 12.25 -15.52
CA PRO A 50 3.41 13.44 -16.36
C PRO A 50 4.16 14.58 -15.64
N PHE A 51 4.02 14.70 -14.32
CA PHE A 51 4.53 15.87 -13.59
C PHE A 51 6.02 15.73 -13.20
N PHE A 52 6.39 14.59 -12.60
CA PHE A 52 7.73 14.42 -12.03
C PHE A 52 8.88 14.46 -13.06
N PRO A 53 8.76 13.85 -14.26
CA PRO A 53 9.81 13.98 -15.27
C PRO A 53 10.05 15.41 -15.71
N THR A 54 8.98 16.19 -15.83
CA THR A 54 9.04 17.59 -16.24
C THR A 54 9.74 18.46 -15.19
N GLU A 55 9.38 18.30 -13.91
CA GLU A 55 10.01 19.09 -12.83
C GLU A 55 11.45 18.67 -12.56
N SER A 56 11.74 17.37 -12.59
CA SER A 56 13.12 16.90 -12.39
C SER A 56 14.06 17.30 -13.53
N ALA A 57 13.57 17.34 -14.77
CA ALA A 57 14.33 17.84 -15.91
C ALA A 57 14.68 19.33 -15.78
N LYS A 58 13.74 20.17 -15.28
CA LYS A 58 14.02 21.60 -15.03
C LYS A 58 15.15 21.81 -14.02
N LYS A 59 15.27 20.91 -13.03
CA LYS A 59 16.37 20.91 -12.04
C LYS A 59 17.68 20.31 -12.58
N GLY A 60 17.72 19.81 -13.82
CA GLY A 60 18.89 19.22 -14.44
C GLY A 60 19.11 17.74 -14.12
N MET A 61 18.09 17.03 -13.63
CA MET A 61 18.19 15.61 -13.32
C MET A 61 18.26 14.77 -14.60
N ARG A 62 19.22 13.83 -14.66
CA ARG A 62 19.33 12.88 -15.78
C ARG A 62 18.11 11.97 -15.86
N GLU A 63 17.62 11.71 -17.07
CA GLU A 63 16.47 10.82 -17.33
C GLU A 63 16.66 9.42 -16.75
N SER A 64 17.89 8.89 -16.78
CA SER A 64 18.20 7.58 -16.18
C SER A 64 17.94 7.56 -14.67
N VAL A 65 18.21 8.66 -13.96
CA VAL A 65 17.96 8.78 -12.51
C VAL A 65 16.46 8.90 -12.24
N ASN A 66 15.74 9.61 -13.10
CA ASN A 66 14.28 9.73 -13.03
C ASN A 66 13.60 8.35 -13.09
N GLY A 67 14.01 7.52 -14.06
CA GLY A 67 13.53 6.13 -14.16
C GLY A 67 13.82 5.29 -12.90
N LEU A 68 14.98 5.50 -12.25
CA LEU A 68 15.32 4.81 -11.01
C LEU A 68 14.41 5.23 -9.84
N VAL A 69 14.03 6.50 -9.74
CA VAL A 69 13.09 6.99 -8.72
C VAL A 69 11.69 6.37 -8.90
N PHE A 70 11.24 6.11 -10.13
CA PHE A 70 10.01 5.36 -10.34
C PHE A 70 10.16 3.88 -9.97
N SER A 71 11.30 3.28 -10.33
CA SER A 71 11.55 1.84 -10.14
C SER A 71 11.70 1.46 -8.67
N VAL A 72 12.25 2.34 -7.82
CA VAL A 72 12.46 2.06 -6.39
C VAL A 72 11.14 1.79 -5.67
N TYR A 73 10.05 2.46 -6.06
CA TYR A 73 8.73 2.25 -5.49
C TYR A 73 8.29 0.79 -5.65
N ALA A 74 8.34 0.28 -6.89
CA ALA A 74 7.96 -1.10 -7.20
C ALA A 74 8.87 -2.12 -6.50
N MET A 75 10.18 -1.84 -6.43
CA MET A 75 11.15 -2.70 -5.76
C MET A 75 10.85 -2.82 -4.24
N VAL A 76 10.64 -1.69 -3.57
CA VAL A 76 10.32 -1.66 -2.14
C VAL A 76 8.95 -2.29 -1.90
N PHE A 77 7.95 -2.00 -2.75
CA PHE A 77 6.63 -2.60 -2.64
C PHE A 77 6.68 -4.13 -2.71
N MET A 78 7.45 -4.66 -3.66
CA MET A 78 7.64 -6.11 -3.82
C MET A 78 8.29 -6.75 -2.59
N ILE A 79 9.30 -6.10 -2.00
CA ILE A 79 10.00 -6.61 -0.80
C ILE A 79 9.12 -6.51 0.45
N CYS A 80 8.38 -5.41 0.60
CA CYS A 80 7.54 -5.17 1.77
C CYS A 80 6.27 -6.02 1.77
N SER A 81 5.75 -6.42 0.60
CA SER A 81 4.50 -7.19 0.48
C SER A 81 4.47 -8.47 1.35
N PRO A 82 5.47 -9.38 1.30
CA PRO A 82 5.51 -10.55 2.18
C PRO A 82 5.71 -10.18 3.66
N ILE A 83 6.42 -9.09 3.96
CA ILE A 83 6.70 -8.67 5.34
C ILE A 83 5.43 -8.18 6.02
N ILE A 84 4.71 -7.25 5.37
CA ILE A 84 3.48 -6.66 5.89
C ILE A 84 2.37 -7.70 5.99
N SER A 85 2.25 -8.60 5.00
CA SER A 85 1.23 -9.66 5.03
C SER A 85 1.40 -10.61 6.22
N LEU A 86 2.63 -10.83 6.70
CA LEU A 86 2.90 -11.58 7.93
C LEU A 86 2.62 -10.77 9.21
N MET A 87 2.75 -9.44 9.18
CA MET A 87 2.55 -8.57 10.34
C MET A 87 1.06 -8.28 10.65
N ILE A 88 0.19 -8.29 9.64
CA ILE A 88 -1.26 -8.01 9.79
C ILE A 88 -1.95 -8.80 10.91
N PRO A 89 -1.77 -10.14 11.05
CA PRO A 89 -2.46 -10.88 12.11
C PRO A 89 -1.98 -10.55 13.52
N ILE A 90 -0.80 -9.92 13.67
CA ILE A 90 -0.22 -9.52 14.97
C ILE A 90 -0.65 -8.09 15.33
N VAL A 91 -0.53 -7.14 14.40
CA VAL A 91 -0.79 -5.71 14.62
C VAL A 91 -2.29 -5.38 14.51
N GLY A 92 -3.01 -6.13 13.67
CA GLY A 92 -4.42 -5.94 13.37
C GLY A 92 -4.67 -5.09 12.11
N THR A 93 -5.57 -5.58 11.27
CA THR A 93 -5.83 -5.03 9.92
C THR A 93 -6.24 -3.56 9.92
N LYS A 94 -7.06 -3.12 10.89
CA LYS A 94 -7.52 -1.73 10.99
C LYS A 94 -6.37 -0.76 11.26
N LEU A 95 -5.47 -1.12 12.18
CA LEU A 95 -4.32 -0.28 12.52
C LEU A 95 -3.35 -0.23 11.34
N THR A 96 -3.07 -1.36 10.70
CA THR A 96 -2.24 -1.41 9.49
C THR A 96 -2.79 -0.53 8.37
N LEU A 97 -4.11 -0.54 8.15
CA LEU A 97 -4.76 0.32 7.16
C LEU A 97 -4.57 1.82 7.49
N ILE A 98 -4.88 2.22 8.73
CA ILE A 98 -4.80 3.63 9.15
C ILE A 98 -3.35 4.13 9.09
N LEU A 99 -2.40 3.34 9.59
CA LEU A 99 -0.98 3.69 9.55
C LEU A 99 -0.46 3.74 8.11
N GLY A 100 -0.85 2.78 7.26
CA GLY A 100 -0.46 2.76 5.86
C GLY A 100 -0.92 4.01 5.11
N ILE A 101 -2.20 4.38 5.24
CA ILE A 101 -2.76 5.60 4.63
C ILE A 101 -2.06 6.85 5.17
N PHE A 102 -1.79 6.92 6.48
CA PHE A 102 -1.10 8.06 7.07
C PHE A 102 0.32 8.22 6.52
N ILE A 103 1.09 7.13 6.44
CA ILE A 103 2.46 7.13 5.90
C ILE A 103 2.45 7.47 4.40
N ALA A 104 1.56 6.86 3.61
CA ALA A 104 1.47 7.13 2.18
C ALA A 104 1.02 8.57 1.89
N GLY A 105 0.02 9.08 2.64
CA GLY A 105 -0.48 10.45 2.49
C GLY A 105 0.54 11.50 2.91
N THR A 106 1.21 11.31 4.05
CA THR A 106 2.27 12.22 4.50
C THR A 106 3.46 12.22 3.54
N SER A 107 3.84 11.07 2.99
CA SER A 107 4.88 10.96 1.97
C SER A 107 4.49 11.69 0.69
N ASN A 108 3.25 11.55 0.21
CA ASN A 108 2.76 12.28 -0.97
C ASN A 108 2.75 13.80 -0.79
N ILE A 109 2.35 14.29 0.40
CA ILE A 109 2.41 15.72 0.73
C ILE A 109 3.87 16.21 0.72
N LEU A 110 4.78 15.43 1.32
CA LEU A 110 6.21 15.73 1.31
C LEU A 110 6.74 15.78 -0.13
N PHE A 111 6.37 14.80 -0.96
CA PHE A 111 6.76 14.72 -2.37
C PHE A 111 6.37 15.97 -3.16
N GLY A 112 5.17 16.51 -2.91
CA GLY A 112 4.73 17.77 -3.51
C GLY A 112 5.52 19.00 -3.03
N LEU A 113 6.09 18.97 -1.83
CA LEU A 113 6.88 20.07 -1.27
C LEU A 113 8.35 20.06 -1.73
N LEU A 114 8.83 18.94 -2.28
CA LEU A 114 10.21 18.79 -2.77
C LEU A 114 10.57 19.79 -3.88
N ASP A 115 9.57 20.34 -4.59
CA ASP A 115 9.80 21.34 -5.63
C ASP A 115 10.53 22.60 -5.10
N ARG A 116 10.39 22.91 -3.80
CA ARG A 116 11.06 24.07 -3.16
C ARG A 116 12.56 23.90 -2.92
N ILE A 117 13.13 22.72 -3.18
CA ILE A 117 14.57 22.46 -2.97
C ILE A 117 15.33 22.78 -4.25
N ASP A 118 16.21 23.77 -4.21
CA ASP A 118 17.00 24.19 -5.39
C ASP A 118 18.19 23.26 -5.69
N ASP A 119 18.76 22.62 -4.66
CA ASP A 119 19.92 21.74 -4.83
C ASP A 119 19.53 20.37 -5.41
N LEU A 120 20.14 20.01 -6.54
CA LEU A 120 19.86 18.78 -7.28
C LEU A 120 20.17 17.51 -6.47
N GLN A 121 21.28 17.50 -5.73
CA GLN A 121 21.69 16.32 -4.97
C GLN A 121 20.73 16.05 -3.81
N THR A 122 20.39 17.12 -3.07
CA THR A 122 19.43 17.09 -1.98
C THR A 122 18.04 16.70 -2.48
N PHE A 123 17.56 17.32 -3.57
CA PHE A 123 16.30 16.96 -4.21
C PHE A 123 16.23 15.48 -4.56
N THR A 124 17.27 14.95 -5.22
CA THR A 124 17.32 13.54 -5.64
C THR A 124 17.28 12.59 -4.44
N LEU A 125 18.06 12.87 -3.38
CA LEU A 125 18.07 12.06 -2.17
C LEU A 125 16.69 12.03 -1.49
N PHE A 126 16.06 13.20 -1.34
CA PHE A 126 14.71 13.27 -0.77
C PHE A 126 13.67 12.55 -1.64
N CYS A 127 13.77 12.62 -2.98
CA CYS A 127 12.89 11.85 -3.87
C CYS A 127 12.96 10.35 -3.58
N PHE A 128 14.16 9.78 -3.44
CA PHE A 128 14.34 8.36 -3.12
C PHE A 128 13.80 7.99 -1.73
N LEU A 129 14.07 8.83 -0.73
CA LEU A 129 13.58 8.60 0.64
C LEU A 129 12.06 8.62 0.70
N VAL A 130 11.45 9.69 0.18
CA VAL A 130 9.99 9.85 0.17
C VAL A 130 9.34 8.70 -0.59
N ARG A 131 9.90 8.28 -1.73
CA ARG A 131 9.37 7.13 -2.48
C ARG A 131 9.46 5.81 -1.74
N THR A 132 10.52 5.62 -0.96
CA THR A 132 10.66 4.41 -0.15
C THR A 132 9.61 4.37 0.95
N PHE A 133 9.38 5.48 1.67
CA PHE A 133 8.33 5.58 2.69
C PHE A 133 6.93 5.44 2.09
N GLU A 134 6.70 6.09 0.94
CA GLU A 134 5.45 5.97 0.20
C GLU A 134 5.18 4.51 -0.20
N ALA A 135 6.18 3.78 -0.69
CA ALA A 135 6.04 2.37 -1.04
C ALA A 135 5.72 1.48 0.17
N ILE A 136 6.32 1.75 1.34
CA ILE A 136 6.02 1.03 2.58
C ILE A 136 4.57 1.28 3.02
N GLY A 137 4.14 2.55 3.04
CA GLY A 137 2.76 2.93 3.36
C GLY A 137 1.76 2.38 2.34
N GLY A 138 2.15 2.43 1.06
CA GLY A 138 1.48 1.87 -0.10
C GLY A 138 1.14 0.39 0.09
N THR A 139 2.18 -0.38 0.35
CA THR A 139 2.07 -1.82 0.60
C THR A 139 1.21 -2.13 1.82
N ALA A 140 1.38 -1.36 2.90
CA ALA A 140 0.61 -1.51 4.13
C ALA A 140 -0.89 -1.30 3.90
N PHE A 141 -1.28 -0.23 3.19
CA PHE A 141 -2.69 0.04 2.93
C PHE A 141 -3.28 -1.02 1.98
N SER A 142 -2.61 -1.35 0.87
CA SER A 142 -3.14 -2.29 -0.13
C SER A 142 -3.37 -3.68 0.49
N THR A 143 -2.39 -4.17 1.24
CA THR A 143 -2.49 -5.49 1.90
C THR A 143 -3.60 -5.52 2.95
N ALA A 144 -3.76 -4.44 3.71
CA ALA A 144 -4.83 -4.33 4.71
C ALA A 144 -6.22 -4.24 4.04
N THR A 145 -6.37 -3.47 2.97
CA THR A 145 -7.60 -3.38 2.17
C THR A 145 -8.03 -4.75 1.65
N TYR A 146 -7.13 -5.49 1.01
CA TYR A 146 -7.44 -6.84 0.53
C TYR A 146 -7.81 -7.78 1.69
N THR A 147 -7.12 -7.70 2.83
CA THR A 147 -7.46 -8.50 4.00
C THR A 147 -8.87 -8.21 4.51
N ILE A 148 -9.29 -6.93 4.55
CA ILE A 148 -10.64 -6.53 4.97
C ILE A 148 -11.69 -7.04 3.97
N LEU A 149 -11.43 -6.89 2.67
CA LEU A 149 -12.34 -7.36 1.62
C LEU A 149 -12.59 -8.87 1.72
N MET A 150 -11.53 -9.66 1.91
CA MET A 150 -11.62 -11.11 2.05
C MET A 150 -12.37 -11.54 3.33
N GLN A 151 -12.24 -10.77 4.41
CA GLN A 151 -12.91 -11.05 5.68
C GLN A 151 -14.39 -10.66 5.66
N GLU A 152 -14.75 -9.53 5.03
CA GLU A 152 -16.10 -8.98 5.04
C GLU A 152 -17.02 -9.51 3.93
N PHE A 153 -16.45 -9.84 2.76
CA PHE A 153 -17.18 -10.30 1.57
C PHE A 153 -16.75 -11.70 1.08
N PRO A 154 -16.71 -12.74 1.94
CA PRO A 154 -16.17 -14.05 1.55
C PRO A 154 -16.92 -14.72 0.39
N ASN A 155 -18.21 -14.41 0.19
CA ASN A 155 -19.02 -15.01 -0.87
C ASN A 155 -18.97 -14.24 -2.20
N ASN A 156 -18.61 -12.94 -2.17
CA ASN A 156 -18.65 -12.03 -3.33
C ASN A 156 -17.35 -11.22 -3.48
N ILE A 157 -16.21 -11.86 -3.24
CA ILE A 157 -14.89 -11.24 -3.23
C ILE A 157 -14.59 -10.55 -4.57
N GLY A 158 -14.89 -11.21 -5.70
CA GLY A 158 -14.61 -10.68 -7.03
C GLY A 158 -15.35 -9.37 -7.31
N THR A 159 -16.64 -9.31 -6.98
CA THR A 159 -17.43 -8.08 -7.11
C THR A 159 -16.90 -6.97 -6.21
N ALA A 160 -16.57 -7.29 -4.95
CA ALA A 160 -16.04 -6.31 -4.01
C ALA A 160 -14.67 -5.76 -4.45
N PHE A 161 -13.81 -6.62 -5.00
CA PHE A 161 -12.50 -6.25 -5.53
C PHE A 161 -12.62 -5.28 -6.72
N ILE A 162 -13.54 -5.56 -7.66
CA ILE A 162 -13.78 -4.68 -8.82
C ILE A 162 -14.25 -3.28 -8.40
N PHE A 163 -14.99 -3.15 -7.29
CA PHE A 163 -15.39 -1.83 -6.81
C PHE A 163 -14.25 -1.05 -6.16
N THR A 164 -13.21 -1.73 -5.69
CA THR A 164 -12.08 -1.11 -4.99
C THR A 164 -10.88 -0.82 -5.88
N GLU A 165 -10.72 -1.50 -7.01
CA GLU A 165 -9.55 -1.39 -7.91
C GLU A 165 -9.99 -1.08 -9.34
#